data_AF-A0A2I4CT38-F1
#
_entry.id   AF-A0A2I4CT38-F1
#
_cell.length_a   1.000
_cell.length_b   1.000
_cell.length_c   1.000
_cell.angle_alpha   90.00
_cell.angle_beta   90.00
_cell.angle_gamma   90.00
#
_symmetry.space_group_name_H-M   'P 1'
#
loop_
_entity.id
_entity.type
_entity.pdbx_description
1 polymer ?
#
loop_
_entity_poly.entity_id
_entity_poly.type
_entity_poly.pdbx_seq_one_letter_code
_entity_poly.pdbx_strand_id
1 'polypeptide(L)'
;MCAFRVVLCCRTLCRFSNYHLKMTIPSRSVRSYTSSSGNLLRWDLSSDEIRTMTDVLITRIKKVYDAVGSLNTESVSAENTLKALAEAKLDYASSRHVLDFPQHVCSDKKVRSASTAADKKLSEFDVELSMREDVFKRITALQENLQDNLSAEEKRFF
;
A
#
# COMPACT_ATOMS: atom_id res chain seq x y z
N MET A 1 -44.53 20.47 62.27
CA MET A 1 -43.33 20.17 61.46
C MET A 1 -43.38 18.70 61.04
N CYS A 2 -42.94 18.39 59.82
CA CYS A 2 -43.07 17.12 59.07
C CYS A 2 -44.40 16.86 58.35
N ALA A 3 -44.35 16.76 57.01
CA ALA A 3 -45.03 15.73 56.20
C ALA A 3 -44.68 15.85 54.69
N PHE A 4 -44.10 14.78 54.15
CA PHE A 4 -44.23 14.19 52.81
C PHE A 4 -44.79 15.03 51.64
N ARG A 5 -44.01 15.14 50.54
CA ARG A 5 -44.56 15.15 49.19
C ARG A 5 -43.77 14.27 48.21
N VAL A 6 -44.53 13.32 47.67
CA VAL A 6 -44.33 12.33 46.61
C VAL A 6 -43.43 12.77 45.46
N VAL A 7 -42.48 11.90 45.11
CA VAL A 7 -41.66 11.95 43.89
C VAL A 7 -42.55 11.57 42.70
N LEU A 8 -42.81 12.52 41.79
CA LEU A 8 -43.40 12.24 40.49
C LEU A 8 -42.27 11.97 39.48
N CYS A 9 -42.09 10.69 39.14
CA CYS A 9 -41.15 10.25 38.11
C CYS A 9 -41.67 10.69 36.73
N CYS A 10 -41.09 11.76 36.17
CA CYS A 10 -41.39 12.20 34.80
C CYS A 10 -40.44 11.49 33.83
N ARG A 11 -40.94 10.43 33.18
CA ARG A 11 -40.26 9.73 32.08
C ARG A 11 -40.14 10.65 30.88
N THR A 12 -38.99 11.29 30.69
CA THR A 12 -38.65 11.97 29.44
C THR A 12 -37.99 10.99 28.49
N LEU A 13 -38.68 10.71 27.39
CA LEU A 13 -38.23 9.89 26.27
C LEU A 13 -36.97 10.51 25.64
N CYS A 14 -35.83 9.86 25.79
CA CYS A 14 -34.61 10.18 25.03
C CYS A 14 -34.84 9.82 23.56
N ARG A 15 -34.94 10.86 22.72
CA ARG A 15 -35.07 10.75 21.26
C ARG A 15 -33.67 10.52 20.68
N PHE A 16 -33.37 9.28 20.26
CA PHE A 16 -32.14 8.99 19.53
C PHE A 16 -32.15 9.75 18.20
N SER A 17 -31.25 10.73 18.09
CA SER A 17 -30.97 11.45 16.86
C SER A 17 -30.17 10.53 15.95
N ASN A 18 -30.81 9.98 14.92
CA ASN A 18 -30.12 9.22 13.89
C ASN A 18 -29.27 10.17 13.04
N TYR A 19 -27.99 10.30 13.38
CA TYR A 19 -27.01 10.95 12.52
C TYR A 19 -26.70 10.00 11.35
N HIS A 20 -27.50 10.09 10.28
CA HIS A 20 -27.09 9.54 8.99
C HIS A 20 -25.96 10.41 8.44
N LEU A 21 -24.73 10.07 8.79
CA LEU A 21 -23.54 10.52 8.06
C LEU A 21 -23.63 9.94 6.65
N LYS A 22 -24.21 10.71 5.73
CA LYS A 22 -24.15 10.43 4.29
C LYS A 22 -22.71 10.69 3.85
N MET A 23 -21.94 9.62 3.68
CA MET A 23 -20.67 9.66 2.97
C MET A 23 -20.92 10.11 1.53
N THR A 24 -20.58 11.36 1.21
CA THR A 24 -20.58 11.84 -0.17
C THR A 24 -19.15 11.71 -0.67
N ILE A 25 -18.87 10.67 -1.44
CA ILE A 25 -17.59 10.51 -2.15
C ILE A 25 -17.67 11.43 -3.37
N PRO A 26 -16.79 12.44 -3.52
CA PRO A 26 -16.67 13.17 -4.78
C PRO A 26 -16.22 12.18 -5.85
N SER A 27 -17.06 11.96 -6.86
CA SER A 27 -16.76 11.07 -7.98
C SER A 27 -15.64 11.65 -8.82
N ARG A 28 -14.41 11.18 -8.58
CA ARG A 28 -13.37 11.27 -9.61
C ARG A 28 -13.79 10.31 -10.73
N SER A 29 -14.17 10.88 -11.89
CA SER A 29 -14.56 10.10 -13.07
C SER A 29 -13.35 9.32 -13.58
N VAL A 30 -13.23 8.06 -13.18
CA VAL A 30 -12.52 7.06 -13.97
C VAL A 30 -13.54 6.51 -14.95
N ARG A 31 -13.39 6.81 -16.24
CA ARG A 31 -14.14 6.10 -17.29
C ARG A 31 -13.75 4.62 -17.21
N SER A 32 -14.57 3.82 -16.54
CA SER A 32 -14.43 2.36 -16.48
C SER A 32 -15.57 1.73 -17.27
N TYR A 33 -15.42 1.70 -18.59
CA TYR A 33 -16.37 1.00 -19.47
C TYR A 33 -15.66 0.28 -20.62
N THR A 34 -14.54 -0.40 -20.38
CA THR A 34 -14.08 -1.51 -21.24
C THR A 34 -13.28 -2.49 -20.38
N SER A 35 -13.67 -3.77 -20.35
CA SER A 35 -12.99 -4.80 -19.55
C SER A 35 -11.82 -5.47 -20.29
N SER A 36 -11.32 -4.89 -21.38
CA SER A 36 -10.40 -5.61 -22.27
C SER A 36 -8.91 -5.28 -22.08
N SER A 37 -8.53 -4.40 -21.16
CA SER A 37 -7.11 -4.04 -20.98
C SER A 37 -6.78 -3.43 -19.60
N GLY A 38 -7.43 -3.92 -18.54
CA GLY A 38 -7.16 -3.48 -17.15
C GLY A 38 -6.33 -4.46 -16.31
N ASN A 39 -6.21 -5.72 -16.75
CA ASN A 39 -5.50 -6.76 -16.01
C ASN A 39 -4.20 -7.13 -16.76
N LEU A 40 -3.06 -6.83 -16.14
CA LEU A 40 -1.72 -7.12 -16.69
C LEU A 40 -1.12 -8.42 -16.11
N LEU A 41 -1.85 -9.15 -15.28
CA LEU A 41 -1.39 -10.41 -14.70
C LEU A 41 -1.23 -11.47 -15.79
N ARG A 42 -0.10 -12.20 -15.75
CA ARG A 42 0.23 -13.27 -16.68
C ARG A 42 0.36 -14.59 -15.91
N TRP A 43 -0.23 -15.66 -16.42
CA TRP A 43 -0.22 -16.98 -15.77
C TRP A 43 0.44 -18.08 -16.62
N ASP A 44 0.97 -17.69 -17.78
CA ASP A 44 1.57 -18.54 -18.80
C ASP A 44 3.11 -18.49 -18.79
N LEU A 45 3.71 -17.98 -17.71
CA LEU A 45 5.17 -17.86 -17.58
C LEU A 45 5.84 -19.23 -17.42
N SER A 46 6.95 -19.42 -18.13
CA SER A 46 7.86 -20.55 -17.94
C SER A 46 8.71 -20.41 -16.67
N SER A 47 9.34 -21.49 -16.24
CA SER A 47 10.23 -21.47 -15.07
C SER A 47 11.43 -20.53 -15.21
N ASP A 48 11.97 -20.38 -16.42
CA ASP A 48 13.13 -19.52 -16.68
C ASP A 48 12.74 -18.04 -16.80
N GLU A 49 11.55 -17.75 -17.32
CA GLU A 49 10.96 -16.41 -17.28
C GLU A 49 10.70 -15.97 -15.84
N ILE A 50 10.14 -16.82 -14.98
CA ILE A 50 9.93 -16.49 -13.55
C ILE A 50 11.24 -16.09 -12.89
N ARG A 51 12.32 -16.84 -13.11
CA ARG A 51 13.64 -16.54 -12.55
C ARG A 51 14.15 -15.18 -13.04
N THR A 52 14.13 -14.98 -14.36
CA THR A 52 14.61 -13.75 -14.99
C THR A 52 13.81 -12.53 -14.53
N MET A 53 12.48 -12.65 -14.50
CA MET A 53 11.58 -11.57 -14.08
C MET A 53 11.73 -11.24 -12.59
N THR A 54 12.05 -12.23 -11.75
CA THR A 54 12.37 -11.99 -10.33
C THR A 54 13.60 -11.08 -10.20
N ASP A 55 14.67 -11.38 -10.93
CA ASP A 55 15.91 -10.59 -10.90
C ASP A 55 15.72 -9.18 -11.45
N VAL A 56 14.97 -9.06 -12.54
CA VAL A 56 14.60 -7.78 -13.14
C VAL A 56 13.74 -6.96 -12.18
N LEU A 57 12.78 -7.59 -11.50
CA LEU A 57 11.91 -6.92 -10.53
C LEU A 57 12.74 -6.37 -9.36
N ILE A 58 13.59 -7.19 -8.76
CA ILE A 58 14.47 -6.78 -7.66
C ILE A 58 15.35 -5.59 -8.09
N THR A 59 16.00 -5.70 -9.24
CA THR A 59 16.89 -4.64 -9.76
C THR A 59 16.13 -3.33 -9.98
N ARG A 60 14.93 -3.42 -10.57
CA ARG A 60 14.09 -2.26 -10.86
C ARG A 60 13.61 -1.55 -9.60
N ILE A 61 13.11 -2.29 -8.61
CA ILE A 61 12.63 -1.70 -7.35
C ILE A 61 13.80 -1.16 -6.53
N LYS A 62 14.90 -1.93 -6.43
CA LYS A 62 16.10 -1.49 -5.72
C LYS A 62 16.63 -0.16 -6.25
N LYS A 63 16.63 0.03 -7.57
CA LYS A 63 17.02 1.29 -8.21
C LYS A 63 16.21 2.50 -7.71
N VAL A 64 14.90 2.34 -7.47
CA VAL A 64 14.05 3.42 -6.94
C VAL A 64 14.41 3.73 -5.49
N TYR A 65 14.57 2.70 -4.66
CA TYR A 65 14.98 2.88 -3.26
C TYR A 65 16.38 3.47 -3.14
N ASP A 66 17.32 3.08 -4.01
CA ASP A 66 18.66 3.68 -4.08
C ASP A 66 18.60 5.15 -4.49
N ALA A 67 17.77 5.50 -5.47
CA ALA A 67 17.57 6.89 -5.86
C ALA A 67 17.05 7.74 -4.69
N VAL A 68 16.02 7.27 -3.98
CA VAL A 68 15.48 7.94 -2.80
C VAL A 68 16.51 8.02 -1.66
N GLY A 69 17.20 6.92 -1.37
CA GLY A 69 18.25 6.84 -0.36
C GLY A 69 19.48 7.71 -0.65
N SER A 70 19.67 8.13 -1.91
CA SER A 70 20.75 9.04 -2.32
C SER A 70 20.38 10.53 -2.27
N LEU A 71 19.09 10.87 -2.07
CA LEU A 71 18.65 12.27 -2.01
C LEU A 71 19.30 13.01 -0.84
N ASN A 72 19.57 14.29 -1.02
CA ASN A 72 19.91 15.17 0.10
C ASN A 72 18.65 15.38 0.95
N THR A 73 18.80 15.21 2.26
CA THR A 73 17.78 15.40 3.29
C THR A 73 17.05 16.73 3.18
N GLU A 74 17.71 17.82 2.77
CA GLU A 74 17.10 19.15 2.60
C GLU A 74 16.24 19.27 1.33
N SER A 75 16.44 18.37 0.36
CA SER A 75 15.79 18.40 -0.96
C SER A 75 14.61 17.42 -1.08
N VAL A 76 14.26 16.73 0.00
CA VAL A 76 13.16 15.76 0.00
C VAL A 76 11.82 16.47 -0.18
N SER A 77 10.95 15.88 -0.99
CA SER A 77 9.60 16.37 -1.25
C SER A 77 8.64 15.20 -1.38
N ALA A 78 7.34 15.47 -1.27
CA ALA A 78 6.32 14.45 -1.45
C ALA A 78 6.43 13.78 -2.84
N GLU A 79 6.75 14.53 -3.89
CA GLU A 79 6.86 13.98 -5.23
C GLU A 79 8.07 13.04 -5.39
N ASN A 80 9.26 13.46 -4.95
CA ASN A 80 10.49 12.69 -5.18
C ASN A 80 10.72 11.54 -4.18
N THR A 81 10.01 11.54 -3.04
CA THR A 81 10.17 10.55 -1.98
C THR A 81 8.89 9.75 -1.78
N LEU A 82 7.80 10.39 -1.34
CA LEU A 82 6.55 9.69 -1.02
C LEU A 82 5.95 9.00 -2.24
N LYS A 83 5.72 9.77 -3.31
CA LYS A 83 5.11 9.24 -4.52
C LYS A 83 6.00 8.20 -5.19
N ALA A 84 7.31 8.46 -5.27
CA ALA A 84 8.27 7.50 -5.82
C ALA A 84 8.23 6.15 -5.09
N LEU A 85 8.19 6.15 -3.75
CA LEU A 85 8.08 4.93 -2.95
C LEU A 85 6.70 4.26 -3.09
N ALA A 86 5.61 5.04 -3.16
CA ALA A 86 4.26 4.53 -3.33
C ALA A 86 4.06 3.84 -4.69
N GLU A 87 4.52 4.47 -5.78
CA GLU A 87 4.54 3.89 -7.13
C GLU A 87 5.45 2.65 -7.16
N ALA A 88 6.62 2.75 -6.52
CA ALA A 88 7.51 1.68 -6.08
C ALA A 88 6.76 0.41 -5.62
N LYS A 89 6.00 0.60 -4.55
CA LYS A 89 5.27 -0.45 -3.84
C LYS A 89 4.13 -1.03 -4.69
N LEU A 90 3.44 -0.20 -5.45
CA LEU A 90 2.34 -0.64 -6.33
C LEU A 90 2.85 -1.55 -7.45
N ASP A 91 3.91 -1.12 -8.15
CA ASP A 91 4.56 -1.90 -9.21
C ASP A 91 5.15 -3.21 -8.66
N TYR A 92 5.80 -3.14 -7.49
CA TYR A 92 6.33 -4.33 -6.83
C TYR A 92 5.24 -5.34 -6.48
N ALA A 93 4.16 -4.92 -5.82
CA ALA A 93 3.08 -5.81 -5.39
C ALA A 93 2.39 -6.48 -6.59
N SER A 94 2.05 -5.70 -7.62
CA SER A 94 1.41 -6.23 -8.83
C SER A 94 2.30 -7.22 -9.59
N SER A 95 3.60 -6.93 -9.71
CA SER A 95 4.57 -7.80 -10.39
C SER A 95 4.89 -9.05 -9.57
N ARG A 96 5.03 -8.92 -8.25
CA ARG A 96 5.36 -10.02 -7.34
C ARG A 96 4.31 -11.13 -7.38
N HIS A 97 3.02 -10.78 -7.39
CA HIS A 97 1.95 -11.78 -7.37
C HIS A 97 1.88 -12.64 -8.63
N VAL A 98 2.42 -12.16 -9.76
CA VAL A 98 2.60 -12.97 -10.96
C VAL A 98 3.68 -14.05 -10.76
N LEU A 99 4.66 -13.79 -9.89
CA LEU A 99 5.83 -14.65 -9.67
C LEU A 99 5.63 -15.63 -8.51
N ASP A 100 4.97 -15.21 -7.41
CA ASP A 100 4.83 -16.03 -6.21
C ASP A 100 3.53 -16.87 -6.18
N PHE A 101 2.48 -16.46 -6.87
CA PHE A 101 1.21 -17.18 -6.86
C PHE A 101 1.25 -18.54 -7.58
N PRO A 102 1.97 -18.72 -8.72
CA PRO A 102 1.98 -19.99 -9.45
C PRO A 102 2.38 -21.22 -8.60
N GLN A 103 3.16 -21.05 -7.53
CA GLN A 103 3.52 -22.15 -6.63
C GLN A 103 2.31 -22.86 -6.00
N HIS A 104 1.17 -22.17 -5.86
CA HIS A 104 -0.03 -22.71 -5.23
C HIS A 104 -0.98 -23.39 -6.22
N VAL A 105 -0.94 -23.02 -7.50
CA VAL A 105 -2.00 -23.34 -8.46
C VAL A 105 -1.53 -23.99 -9.75
N CYS A 106 -0.27 -23.79 -10.18
CA CYS A 106 0.20 -24.30 -11.46
C CYS A 106 0.34 -25.83 -11.43
N SER A 107 -0.08 -26.51 -12.50
CA SER A 107 0.05 -27.98 -12.62
C SER A 107 1.49 -28.45 -12.88
N ASP A 108 2.34 -27.62 -13.50
CA ASP A 108 3.74 -27.93 -13.75
C ASP A 108 4.62 -27.76 -12.49
N LYS A 109 5.26 -28.86 -12.08
CA LYS A 109 6.18 -28.89 -10.93
C LYS A 109 7.38 -27.96 -11.11
N LYS A 110 7.91 -27.80 -12.32
CA LYS A 110 9.06 -26.91 -12.59
C LYS A 110 8.69 -25.46 -12.36
N VAL A 111 7.52 -25.04 -12.85
CA VAL A 111 6.97 -23.69 -12.64
C VAL A 111 6.72 -23.44 -11.15
N ARG A 112 6.08 -24.38 -10.44
CA ARG A 112 5.87 -24.24 -8.98
C ARG A 112 7.19 -24.08 -8.22
N SER A 113 8.19 -24.90 -8.54
CA SER A 113 9.50 -24.84 -7.87
C SER A 113 10.22 -23.52 -8.12
N ALA A 114 10.14 -22.98 -9.35
CA ALA A 114 10.68 -21.67 -9.69
C ALA A 114 9.95 -20.54 -8.94
N SER A 115 8.62 -20.62 -8.85
CA SER A 115 7.78 -19.66 -8.12
C SER A 115 8.06 -19.65 -6.61
N THR A 116 8.21 -20.81 -5.96
CA THR A 116 8.64 -20.89 -4.55
C THR A 116 10.04 -20.30 -4.33
N ALA A 117 10.98 -20.55 -5.27
CA ALA A 117 12.31 -19.95 -5.19
C ALA A 117 12.27 -18.43 -5.37
N ALA A 118 11.42 -17.93 -6.26
CA ALA A 118 11.18 -16.50 -6.45
C ALA A 118 10.61 -15.86 -5.18
N ASP A 119 9.59 -16.45 -4.57
CA ASP A 119 8.98 -15.94 -3.33
C ASP A 119 9.97 -15.89 -2.17
N LYS A 120 10.82 -16.91 -2.01
CA LYS A 120 11.91 -16.89 -1.03
C LYS A 120 12.85 -15.70 -1.27
N LYS A 121 13.28 -15.50 -2.51
CA LYS A 121 14.20 -14.41 -2.88
C LYS A 121 13.57 -13.03 -2.69
N LEU A 122 12.29 -12.89 -3.06
CA LEU A 122 11.53 -11.65 -2.89
C LEU A 122 11.29 -11.34 -1.40
N SER A 123 11.06 -12.36 -0.58
CA SER A 123 10.93 -12.21 0.88
C SER A 123 12.23 -11.77 1.55
N GLU A 124 13.38 -12.30 1.11
CA GLU A 124 14.70 -11.83 1.55
C GLU A 124 14.93 -10.36 1.15
N PHE A 125 14.51 -10.00 -0.08
CA PHE A 125 14.59 -8.63 -0.57
C PHE A 125 13.67 -7.65 0.17
N ASP A 126 12.47 -8.07 0.59
CA ASP A 126 11.58 -7.24 1.41
C ASP A 126 12.24 -6.84 2.72
N VAL A 127 12.94 -7.79 3.36
CA VAL A 127 13.68 -7.52 4.60
C VAL A 127 14.78 -6.52 4.32
N GLU A 128 15.57 -6.72 3.25
CA GLU A 128 16.60 -5.75 2.84
C GLU A 128 16.03 -4.34 2.67
N LEU A 129 14.93 -4.18 1.92
CA LEU A 129 14.28 -2.90 1.68
C LEU A 129 13.75 -2.26 2.97
N SER A 130 13.13 -3.04 3.85
CA SER A 130 12.55 -2.53 5.10
C SER A 130 13.60 -2.00 6.08
N MET A 131 14.82 -2.53 6.02
CA MET A 131 15.93 -2.18 6.91
C MET A 131 16.79 -1.03 6.39
N ARG A 132 16.42 -0.41 5.26
CA ARG A 132 17.14 0.71 4.65
C ARG A 132 17.06 1.98 5.49
N GLU A 133 18.03 2.15 6.39
CA GLU A 133 18.16 3.33 7.26
C GLU A 133 18.28 4.64 6.46
N ASP A 134 18.97 4.61 5.32
CA ASP A 134 19.12 5.76 4.44
C ASP A 134 17.77 6.24 3.89
N VAL A 135 16.89 5.33 3.45
CA VAL A 135 15.55 5.67 2.99
C VAL A 135 14.69 6.15 4.16
N PHE A 136 14.77 5.49 5.32
CA PHE A 136 14.05 5.89 6.53
C PHE A 136 14.37 7.33 6.93
N LYS A 137 15.64 7.74 6.90
CA LYS A 137 16.06 9.12 7.18
C LYS A 137 15.40 10.15 6.25
N ARG A 138 15.17 9.83 4.97
CA ARG A 138 14.52 10.74 4.02
C ARG A 138 13.03 10.86 4.28
N ILE A 139 12.40 9.75 4.66
CA ILE A 139 11.00 9.72 5.08
C ILE A 139 10.81 10.60 6.34
N THR A 140 11.67 10.43 7.36
CA THR A 140 11.60 11.24 8.59
C THR A 140 11.84 12.72 8.30
N ALA A 141 12.85 13.06 7.50
CA ALA A 141 13.11 14.44 7.12
C ALA A 141 11.96 15.06 6.34
N LEU A 142 11.31 14.29 5.47
CA LEU A 142 10.11 14.75 4.78
C LEU A 142 8.97 15.02 5.76
N GLN A 143 8.79 14.17 6.78
CA GLN A 143 7.80 14.36 7.84
C GLN A 143 8.05 15.64 8.67
N GLU A 144 9.31 16.00 8.92
CA GLU A 144 9.66 17.24 9.62
C GLU A 144 9.43 18.50 8.76
N ASN A 145 9.59 18.38 7.44
CA ASN A 145 9.44 19.48 6.48
C ASN A 145 8.04 19.54 5.84
N LEU A 146 7.10 18.72 6.32
CA LEU A 146 5.81 18.54 5.68
C LEU A 146 4.88 19.74 5.91
N GLN A 147 4.48 20.38 4.81
CA GLN A 147 3.43 21.40 4.81
C GLN A 147 2.04 20.73 4.87
N ASP A 148 1.05 21.42 5.44
CA ASP A 148 -0.30 20.90 5.74
C ASP A 148 -1.17 20.47 4.52
N ASN A 149 -0.59 20.42 3.33
CA ASN A 149 -1.28 20.29 2.05
C ASN A 149 -1.52 18.83 1.62
N LEU A 150 -1.14 17.84 2.42
CA LEU A 150 -1.36 16.41 2.13
C LEU A 150 -2.79 15.97 2.44
N SER A 151 -3.29 15.03 1.64
CA SER A 151 -4.52 14.30 1.91
C SER A 151 -4.39 13.41 3.15
N ALA A 152 -5.53 12.98 3.72
CA ALA A 152 -5.56 12.12 4.89
C ALA A 152 -4.90 10.75 4.65
N GLU A 153 -4.97 10.22 3.41
CA GLU A 153 -4.35 8.94 3.06
C GLU A 153 -2.83 9.07 2.95
N GLU A 154 -2.33 10.16 2.36
CA GLU A 154 -0.88 10.44 2.29
C GLU A 154 -0.28 10.62 3.69
N LYS A 155 -0.98 11.31 4.60
CA LYS A 155 -0.58 11.45 6.01
C LYS A 155 -0.56 10.11 6.76
N ARG A 156 -1.42 9.15 6.38
CA ARG A 156 -1.48 7.79 6.98
C ARG A 156 -0.43 6.84 6.39
N PHE A 157 -0.03 7.06 5.15
CA PHE A 157 0.99 6.24 4.50
C PHE A 157 2.37 6.41 5.16
N PHE A 158 2.61 7.61 5.72
CA PHE A 158 3.73 7.91 6.60
C PHE A 158 3.57 7.35 8.02
#